data_AF-A0A3B0FH75-F1
#
_entry.id   AF-A0A3B0FH75-F1
#
_cell.length_a   1.000
_cell.length_b   1.000
_cell.length_c   1.000
_cell.angle_alpha   90.00
_cell.angle_beta   90.00
_cell.angle_gamma   90.00
#
_symmetry.space_group_name_H-M   'P 1'
#
loop_
_entity.id
_entity.type
_entity.pdbx_description
1 polymer ?
#
loop_
_entity_poly.entity_id
_entity_poly.type
_entity_poly.pdbx_seq_one_letter_code
_entity_poly.pdbx_strand_id
1 'polypeptide(L)' 'MTDAAETDAPFDDDTMEEVDGVETAESIAEEVRDEIRLGHVQDDVSHVLEERFDEAGIELRPEAVDDLAEEIEKDVSS' A
#
# COMPACT_ATOMS: atom_id res chain seq x y z
N MET A 1 45.45 14.54 26.86
CA MET A 1 44.64 13.45 26.27
C MET A 1 43.30 14.05 25.93
N THR A 2 43.21 14.60 24.73
CA THR A 2 41.95 15.02 24.11
C THR A 2 41.43 13.82 23.34
N ASP A 3 40.23 13.36 23.68
CA ASP A 3 39.44 12.54 22.77
C ASP A 3 37.97 12.94 22.96
N ALA A 4 37.48 13.67 21.97
CA ALA A 4 36.12 14.17 21.83
C ALA A 4 35.79 14.10 20.35
N ALA A 5 35.28 12.96 19.91
CA ALA A 5 34.55 12.62 18.69
C ALA A 5 34.43 11.08 18.75
N GLU A 6 33.34 10.40 18.43
CA GLU A 6 32.61 10.41 17.16
C GLU A 6 31.22 9.82 17.47
N THR A 7 30.17 10.60 17.23
CA THR A 7 29.24 10.36 16.12
C THR A 7 28.14 9.36 16.51
N ASP A 8 27.10 9.95 17.10
CA ASP A 8 25.71 9.51 17.01
C ASP A 8 25.34 9.43 15.52
N ALA A 9 25.29 8.23 14.96
CA ALA A 9 24.73 7.97 13.64
C ALA A 9 23.44 7.17 13.82
N PRO A 10 22.26 7.82 13.84
CA PRO A 10 20.99 7.13 13.82
C PRO A 10 20.59 6.86 12.36
N PHE A 11 21.18 5.88 11.71
CA PHE A 11 20.75 5.50 10.36
C PHE A 11 20.94 4.01 10.14
N ASP A 12 19.85 3.27 10.30
CA ASP A 12 19.45 2.18 9.42
C ASP A 12 17.94 2.04 9.60
N ASP A 13 17.24 3.05 9.08
CA ASP A 13 15.77 3.12 8.94
C ASP A 13 15.33 2.49 7.60
N ASP A 14 16.22 1.81 6.87
CA ASP A 14 15.92 1.23 5.54
C ASP A 14 15.14 -0.09 5.60
N THR A 15 14.71 -0.54 6.79
CA THR A 15 13.87 -1.76 6.94
C THR A 15 12.44 -1.48 7.43
N MET A 16 12.06 -0.21 7.65
CA MET A 16 10.67 0.15 7.97
C MET A 16 9.82 0.46 6.73
N GLU A 17 10.41 0.94 5.63
CA GLU A 17 9.65 1.35 4.43
C GLU A 17 8.97 0.17 3.69
N GLU A 18 9.60 -1.02 3.64
CA GLU A 18 9.01 -2.17 2.92
C GLU A 18 7.81 -2.78 3.65
N VAL A 19 7.79 -2.71 5.00
CA VAL A 19 6.68 -3.21 5.82
C VAL A 19 5.50 -2.24 5.77
N ASP A 20 5.78 -0.95 5.82
CA ASP A 20 4.77 0.12 5.79
C ASP A 20 4.01 0.14 4.44
N GLY A 21 4.71 -0.11 3.33
CA GLY A 21 4.08 -0.18 2.01
C GLY A 21 3.09 -1.34 1.85
N VAL A 22 3.39 -2.52 2.40
CA VAL A 22 2.49 -3.69 2.33
C VAL A 22 1.30 -3.53 3.28
N GLU A 23 1.54 -3.07 4.51
CA GLU A 23 0.46 -2.79 5.47
C GLU A 23 -0.48 -1.68 4.96
N THR A 24 0.07 -0.65 4.33
CA THR A 24 -0.72 0.43 3.72
C THR A 24 -1.46 -0.05 2.48
N ALA A 25 -0.85 -0.92 1.66
CA ALA A 25 -1.51 -1.48 0.48
C ALA A 25 -2.73 -2.33 0.86
N GLU A 26 -2.61 -3.16 1.89
CA GLU A 26 -3.73 -3.95 2.41
C GLU A 26 -4.84 -3.04 2.96
N SER A 27 -4.48 -1.98 3.69
CA SER A 27 -5.45 -1.01 4.22
C SER A 27 -6.23 -0.28 3.11
N ILE A 28 -5.55 0.13 2.04
CA ILE A 28 -6.18 0.73 0.86
C ILE A 28 -7.13 -0.26 0.19
N ALA A 29 -6.72 -1.53 0.04
CA ALA A 29 -7.58 -2.57 -0.54
C ALA A 29 -8.85 -2.80 0.29
N GLU A 30 -8.73 -2.78 1.62
CA GLU A 30 -9.89 -2.87 2.51
C GLU A 30 -10.83 -1.67 2.36
N GLU A 31 -10.30 -0.46 2.21
CA GLU A 31 -11.09 0.75 1.98
C GLU A 31 -11.85 0.66 0.64
N VAL A 32 -11.15 0.33 -0.44
CA VAL A 32 -11.74 0.19 -1.78
C VAL A 32 -12.84 -0.88 -1.78
N ARG A 33 -12.64 -2.01 -1.09
CA ARG A 33 -13.66 -3.04 -0.89
C ARG A 33 -14.94 -2.48 -0.28
N ASP A 34 -14.81 -1.67 0.77
CA ASP A 34 -15.96 -1.08 1.44
C ASP A 34 -16.65 -0.02 0.55
N GLU A 35 -15.88 0.76 -0.22
CA GLU A 35 -16.41 1.69 -1.21
C GLU A 35 -17.22 0.97 -2.30
N ILE A 36 -16.75 -0.18 -2.80
CA ILE A 36 -17.48 -1.01 -3.77
C ILE A 36 -18.78 -1.53 -3.16
N ARG A 37 -18.75 -2.05 -1.93
CA ARG A 37 -19.96 -2.54 -1.23
C ARG A 37 -21.03 -1.47 -1.05
N LEU A 38 -20.61 -0.22 -0.84
CA LEU A 38 -21.50 0.93 -0.73
C LEU A 38 -21.97 1.47 -2.09
N GLY A 39 -21.43 0.95 -3.19
CA GLY A 39 -21.75 1.37 -4.56
C GLY A 39 -21.08 2.70 -4.94
N HIS A 40 -19.95 3.04 -4.33
CA HIS A 40 -19.19 4.26 -4.59
C HIS A 40 -18.13 4.11 -5.68
N VAL A 41 -17.72 2.88 -5.99
CA VAL A 41 -16.81 2.58 -7.10
C VAL A 41 -17.62 2.27 -8.36
N GLN A 42 -17.36 3.04 -9.42
CA GLN A 42 -17.97 2.84 -10.75
C GLN A 42 -16.97 2.43 -11.82
N ASP A 43 -15.67 2.59 -11.53
CA ASP A 43 -14.57 2.21 -12.42
C ASP A 43 -14.08 0.79 -12.09
N ASP A 44 -13.13 0.28 -12.87
CA ASP A 44 -12.55 -1.04 -12.62
C ASP A 44 -11.75 -1.03 -11.31
N VAL A 45 -11.88 -2.08 -10.50
CA VAL A 45 -11.25 -2.15 -9.16
C VAL A 45 -9.73 -2.00 -9.24
N SER A 46 -9.10 -2.61 -10.24
CA SER A 46 -7.65 -2.50 -10.46
C SER A 46 -7.21 -1.07 -10.78
N HIS A 47 -8.02 -0.30 -11.52
CA HIS A 47 -7.71 1.10 -11.83
C HIS A 47 -7.78 1.99 -10.58
N VAL A 48 -8.80 1.77 -9.75
CA VAL A 48 -8.96 2.51 -8.48
C VAL A 48 -7.82 2.20 -7.51
N LEU A 49 -7.41 0.94 -7.41
CA LEU A 49 -6.28 0.53 -6.58
C LEU A 49 -4.97 1.15 -7.09
N GLU A 50 -4.72 1.13 -8.40
CA GLU A 50 -3.54 1.75 -9.01
C GLU A 50 -3.46 3.25 -8.66
N GLU A 51 -4.57 4.01 -8.82
CA GLU A 51 -4.61 5.43 -8.43
C GLU A 51 -4.32 5.64 -6.94
N ARG A 52 -4.87 4.80 -6.06
CA ARG A 52 -4.66 4.94 -4.61
C ARG A 52 -3.25 4.57 -4.19
N PHE A 53 -2.65 3.57 -4.82
CA PHE A 53 -1.25 3.21 -4.58
C PHE A 53 -0.30 4.30 -5.07
N ASP A 54 -0.52 4.85 -6.26
CA ASP A 54 0.24 6.02 -6.75
C ASP A 54 0.11 7.23 -5.80
N GLU A 55 -1.11 7.52 -5.30
CA GLU A 55 -1.34 8.62 -4.36
C GLU A 55 -0.66 8.39 -3.00
N ALA A 56 -0.58 7.14 -2.56
CA ALA A 56 0.14 6.72 -1.35
C ALA A 56 1.67 6.58 -1.56
N GLY A 57 2.16 6.72 -2.80
CA GLY A 57 3.57 6.52 -3.13
C GLY A 57 4.02 5.05 -3.12
N ILE A 58 3.07 4.12 -3.25
CA ILE A 58 3.31 2.67 -3.27
C ILE A 58 3.43 2.21 -4.72
N GLU A 59 4.61 1.71 -5.09
CA GLU A 59 4.82 1.10 -6.40
C GLU A 59 4.57 -0.41 -6.33
N LEU A 60 3.39 -0.85 -6.77
CA LEU A 60 3.09 -2.26 -6.99
C LEU A 60 3.23 -2.64 -8.46
N ARG A 61 3.55 -3.91 -8.70
CA ARG A 61 3.51 -4.45 -10.06
C ARG A 61 2.06 -4.60 -10.51
N PRO A 62 1.74 -4.36 -11.79
CA PRO A 62 0.37 -4.45 -12.30
C PRO A 62 -0.29 -5.81 -11.98
N GLU A 63 0.48 -6.90 -12.13
CA GLU A 63 0.05 -8.25 -11.75
C GLU A 63 -0.40 -8.38 -10.28
N ALA A 64 0.28 -7.69 -9.34
CA ALA A 64 -0.10 -7.71 -7.94
C ALA A 64 -1.35 -6.87 -7.65
N VAL A 65 -1.54 -5.78 -8.39
CA VAL A 65 -2.75 -4.95 -8.31
C VAL A 65 -3.96 -5.72 -8.84
N ASP A 66 -3.80 -6.43 -9.97
CA ASP A 66 -4.84 -7.29 -10.54
C ASP A 66 -5.22 -8.44 -9.59
N ASP A 67 -4.24 -9.12 -8.99
CA ASP A 67 -4.50 -10.18 -8.00
C ASP A 67 -5.32 -9.65 -6.81
N LEU A 68 -4.99 -8.45 -6.32
CA LEU A 68 -5.69 -7.81 -5.21
C LEU A 68 -7.10 -7.36 -5.60
N ALA A 69 -7.28 -6.85 -6.82
CA ALA A 69 -8.58 -6.50 -7.37
C ALA A 69 -9.50 -7.74 -7.45
N GLU A 70 -9.01 -8.88 -7.95
CA GLU A 70 -9.77 -10.13 -8.00
C GLU A 70 -10.21 -10.60 -6.61
N GLU A 71 -9.33 -10.49 -5.60
CA GLU A 71 -9.65 -10.85 -4.21
C GLU A 71 -10.80 -9.97 -3.67
N ILE A 72 -10.74 -8.66 -3.90
CA ILE A 72 -11.78 -7.72 -3.48
C ILE A 72 -13.12 -8.03 -4.16
N GLU A 73 -13.13 -8.16 -5.49
CA GLU A 73 -14.35 -8.44 -6.26
C GLU A 73 -15.03 -9.74 -5.81
N LYS A 74 -14.21 -10.77 -5.57
CA LYS A 74 -14.68 -12.06 -5.07
C LYS A 74 -15.30 -11.96 -3.67
N ASP A 75 -14.74 -11.14 -2.79
CA ASP A 75 -15.26 -10.91 -1.44
C ASP A 75 -16.55 -10.08 -1.44
N VAL A 76 -16.72 -9.16 -2.40
CA VAL A 76 -17.96 -8.39 -2.58
C VAL A 76 -19.06 -9.24 -3.23
N SER A 77 -18.70 -10.15 -4.13
CA SER A 77 -19.65 -11.00 -4.86
C SER A 77 -20.20 -12.19 -4.05
N SER A 78 -19.74 -12.41 -2.80
CA SER A 78 -20.11 -13.57 -1.98
C SER A 78 -21.33 -13.37 -1.08
#